data_AF-A0A409VX50-F1
#
_entry.id   AF-A0A409VX50-F1
#
_cell.length_a   1.000
_cell.length_b   1.000
_cell.length_c   1.000
_cell.angle_alpha   90.00
_cell.angle_beta   90.00
_cell.angle_gamma   90.00
#
_symmetry.space_group_name_H-M   'P 1'
#
loop_
_entity.id
_entity.type
_entity.pdbx_description
1 polymer ?
#
loop_
_entity_poly.entity_id
_entity_poly.type
_entity_poly.pdbx_seq_one_letter_code
_entity_poly.pdbx_strand_id
1 'polypeptide(L)'
;MSEQPKSTTKPSKPVTLTKDSRTLSANTLRERLSKLASPIPNPVAALHANVNFVPAQIPRKRRLQMLAVAVWSVMIVITTCAWLLLLSIPPLWPVLGVYYIWARFIDEAPEKGGRRWKWWRGSIFWKYFAAYYPASFLKEADLPADRPYVFGYHPHGIIGMGALATFATEATGFSQAFPGIVPHLLTLTTNFQMPFYRDVLLALGVCSVSKQSCSNILKAGPGSAITIVVGGAAESLSAHPGTADLTLRKRLGFIKLAIQHGADLVPVFSFGENDIYQQMPNEKGTLVYRFQRKFQSIFGFTLPFFHGRGLLNYNMGLMPYRKQIIAVIGKPIHVHQSDKPTLEEVMKVQKLYIDELERIWNTYKDTFAKTRVRELNIIE
;
A
#
# COMPACT_ATOMS: atom_id res chain seq x y z
N MET A 1 64.44 10.24 43.78
CA MET A 1 64.68 10.89 45.09
C MET A 1 63.46 11.72 45.41
N SER A 2 62.70 11.32 46.44
CA SER A 2 62.67 11.95 47.79
C SER A 2 61.79 13.22 47.79
N GLU A 3 60.90 13.51 48.76
CA GLU A 3 60.54 12.79 50.00
C GLU A 3 59.12 13.20 50.48
N GLN A 4 58.48 12.31 51.26
CA GLN A 4 57.36 12.62 52.18
C GLN A 4 57.92 13.22 53.51
N PRO A 5 57.18 13.57 54.61
CA PRO A 5 55.81 13.22 55.07
C PRO A 5 54.98 14.49 55.45
N LYS A 6 53.92 14.56 56.29
CA LYS A 6 53.27 13.74 57.35
C LYS A 6 51.73 13.92 57.23
N SER A 7 50.82 13.02 57.62
CA SER A 7 50.76 11.93 58.63
C SER A 7 50.33 12.36 60.05
N THR A 8 49.03 12.21 60.33
CA THR A 8 48.36 12.01 61.65
C THR A 8 46.96 11.40 61.37
N THR A 9 46.39 10.46 62.12
CA THR A 9 46.95 9.38 62.95
C THR A 9 45.90 8.25 63.04
N LYS A 10 46.32 6.98 63.07
CA LYS A 10 45.49 5.80 63.43
C LYS A 10 45.30 5.76 64.97
N PRO A 11 44.32 5.02 65.58
CA PRO A 11 44.14 3.59 65.35
C PRO A 11 42.72 3.00 65.38
N SER A 12 42.59 1.85 64.72
CA SER A 12 41.45 0.92 64.78
C SER A 12 41.57 -0.09 65.94
N LYS A 13 40.46 -0.40 66.62
CA LYS A 13 40.27 -1.59 67.48
C LYS A 13 38.93 -2.29 67.12
N PRO A 14 38.73 -3.57 67.50
CA PRO A 14 38.21 -4.55 66.55
C PRO A 14 36.70 -4.85 66.59
N VAL A 15 36.21 -5.27 65.42
CA VAL A 15 35.08 -6.17 65.08
C VAL A 15 34.09 -6.55 66.20
N THR A 16 32.81 -6.24 65.93
CA THR A 16 31.70 -7.14 66.22
C THR A 16 30.86 -7.31 64.96
N LEU A 17 31.02 -8.45 64.27
CA LEU A 17 30.14 -8.86 63.17
C LEU A 17 28.82 -9.37 63.78
N THR A 18 27.83 -8.50 63.94
CA THR A 18 26.48 -8.95 64.27
C THR A 18 25.92 -9.76 63.11
N LYS A 19 25.57 -11.01 63.41
CA LYS A 19 25.23 -12.05 62.44
C LYS A 19 23.75 -11.93 62.04
N ASP A 20 23.31 -10.72 61.70
CA ASP A 20 21.94 -10.44 61.32
C ASP A 20 21.66 -10.96 59.92
N SER A 21 21.29 -12.23 59.90
CA SER A 21 20.70 -12.92 58.77
C SER A 21 19.50 -12.13 58.27
N ARG A 22 19.70 -11.33 57.22
CA ARG A 22 18.61 -10.89 56.34
C ARG A 22 18.10 -12.10 55.57
N THR A 23 17.36 -12.94 56.29
CA THR A 23 16.40 -13.87 55.72
C THR A 23 15.44 -13.05 54.88
N LEU A 24 15.64 -13.07 53.56
CA LEU A 24 14.58 -12.74 52.61
C LEU A 24 13.45 -13.74 52.91
N SER A 25 12.47 -13.30 53.70
CA SER A 25 11.33 -14.16 54.02
C SER A 25 10.69 -14.58 52.71
N ALA A 26 10.24 -15.83 52.63
CA ALA A 26 9.62 -16.35 51.41
C ALA A 26 8.47 -15.42 50.94
N ASN A 27 7.80 -14.75 51.87
CA ASN A 27 6.78 -13.74 51.59
C ASN A 27 7.34 -12.52 50.83
N THR A 28 8.47 -11.93 51.25
CA THR A 28 9.08 -10.79 50.52
C THR A 28 9.57 -11.16 49.12
N LEU A 29 10.07 -12.38 48.92
CA LEU A 29 10.44 -12.87 47.59
C LEU A 29 9.19 -13.13 46.74
N ARG A 30 8.16 -13.76 47.31
CA ARG A 30 6.87 -14.06 46.67
C ARG A 30 6.08 -12.79 46.30
N GLU A 31 6.20 -11.72 47.09
CA GLU A 31 5.58 -10.42 46.80
C GLU A 31 6.31 -9.66 45.68
N ARG A 32 7.64 -9.79 45.59
CA ARG A 32 8.41 -9.27 44.43
C ARG A 32 8.14 -10.08 43.17
N LEU A 33 8.05 -11.39 43.28
CA LEU A 33 7.71 -12.29 42.18
C LEU A 33 6.25 -12.11 41.71
N SER A 34 5.29 -11.83 42.60
CA SER A 34 3.90 -11.55 42.20
C SER A 34 3.75 -10.18 41.52
N LYS A 35 4.54 -9.17 41.91
CA LYS A 35 4.64 -7.89 41.18
C LYS A 35 5.24 -8.06 39.77
N LEU A 36 6.23 -8.93 39.62
CA LEU A 36 6.76 -9.36 38.31
C LEU A 36 5.79 -10.25 37.52
N ALA A 37 4.94 -11.02 38.20
CA ALA A 37 3.84 -11.80 37.63
C ALA A 37 2.55 -10.97 37.45
N SER A 38 2.68 -9.65 37.28
CA SER A 38 1.67 -8.88 36.56
C SER A 38 1.37 -9.61 35.25
N PRO A 39 0.10 -9.96 34.94
CA PRO A 39 -0.19 -10.67 33.71
C PRO A 39 0.31 -9.80 32.55
N ILE A 40 1.29 -10.31 31.79
CA ILE A 40 1.71 -9.70 30.52
C ILE A 40 0.41 -9.44 29.75
N PRO A 41 0.07 -8.17 29.43
CA PRO A 41 -1.20 -7.87 28.81
C PRO A 41 -1.28 -8.68 27.53
N ASN A 42 -2.10 -9.74 27.52
CA ASN A 42 -2.15 -10.64 26.39
C ASN A 42 -2.72 -9.81 25.24
N PRO A 43 -1.92 -9.42 24.24
CA PRO A 43 -2.34 -8.41 23.27
C PRO A 43 -3.51 -8.93 22.42
N VAL A 44 -3.63 -10.26 22.35
CA VAL A 44 -4.75 -10.98 21.73
C VAL A 44 -6.03 -10.84 22.57
N ALA A 45 -5.95 -10.97 23.90
CA ALA A 45 -7.12 -10.82 24.78
C ALA A 45 -7.66 -9.37 24.80
N ALA A 46 -6.78 -8.38 24.75
CA ALA A 46 -7.17 -6.97 24.59
C ALA A 46 -7.87 -6.71 23.24
N LEU A 47 -7.49 -7.43 22.18
CA LEU A 47 -8.18 -7.41 20.88
C LEU A 47 -9.61 -7.99 20.98
N HIS A 48 -9.78 -9.11 21.67
CA HIS A 48 -11.06 -9.83 21.78
C HIS A 48 -12.11 -9.11 22.64
N ALA A 49 -11.73 -8.24 23.57
CA ALA A 49 -12.64 -7.66 24.56
C ALA A 49 -13.75 -6.76 23.99
N ASN A 50 -13.64 -6.30 22.75
CA ASN A 50 -14.58 -5.34 22.13
C ASN A 50 -14.97 -5.70 20.68
N VAL A 51 -15.24 -6.97 20.36
CA VAL A 51 -15.68 -7.35 19.00
C VAL A 51 -17.07 -6.79 18.70
N ASN A 52 -17.12 -5.68 17.96
CA ASN A 52 -18.37 -5.06 17.53
C ASN A 52 -18.94 -5.85 16.35
N PHE A 53 -19.89 -6.74 16.63
CA PHE A 53 -20.61 -7.51 15.61
C PHE A 53 -21.52 -6.62 14.76
N VAL A 54 -21.76 -7.05 13.53
CA VAL A 54 -22.62 -6.31 12.60
C VAL A 54 -24.09 -6.62 12.88
N PRO A 55 -24.99 -5.62 12.97
CA PRO A 55 -26.42 -5.86 13.16
C PRO A 55 -27.00 -6.81 12.11
N ALA A 56 -27.90 -7.71 12.50
CA ALA A 56 -28.50 -8.70 11.59
C ALA A 56 -29.19 -8.03 10.38
N GLN A 57 -29.85 -6.89 10.60
CA GLN A 57 -30.59 -6.15 9.58
C GLN A 57 -29.71 -5.14 8.82
N ILE A 58 -28.81 -5.66 7.97
CA ILE A 58 -28.06 -4.86 6.99
C ILE A 58 -28.83 -4.80 5.66
N PRO A 59 -29.03 -3.63 5.03
CA PRO A 59 -29.56 -3.52 3.68
C PRO A 59 -28.79 -4.38 2.67
N ARG A 60 -29.50 -5.10 1.77
CA ARG A 60 -28.91 -6.00 0.76
C ARG A 60 -27.79 -5.34 -0.04
N LYS A 61 -27.95 -4.06 -0.43
CA LYS A 61 -26.94 -3.26 -1.13
C LYS A 61 -25.59 -3.19 -0.37
N ARG A 62 -25.61 -3.00 0.96
CA ARG A 62 -24.38 -2.99 1.78
C ARG A 62 -23.74 -4.38 1.88
N ARG A 63 -24.55 -5.46 1.92
CA ARG A 63 -24.04 -6.85 1.87
C ARG A 63 -23.32 -7.15 0.55
N LEU A 64 -23.89 -6.73 -0.59
CA LEU A 64 -23.26 -6.89 -1.91
C LEU A 64 -21.96 -6.09 -2.06
N GLN A 65 -21.90 -4.88 -1.49
CA GLN A 65 -20.65 -4.08 -1.41
C GLN A 65 -19.57 -4.78 -0.57
N MET A 66 -19.92 -5.34 0.59
CA MET A 66 -19.00 -6.14 1.40
C MET A 66 -18.54 -7.40 0.66
N LEU A 67 -19.44 -8.10 -0.03
CA LEU A 67 -19.11 -9.29 -0.81
C LEU A 67 -18.15 -8.97 -1.97
N ALA A 68 -18.36 -7.88 -2.70
CA ALA A 68 -17.48 -7.48 -3.80
C ALA A 68 -16.05 -7.20 -3.32
N VAL A 69 -15.90 -6.43 -2.24
CA VAL A 69 -14.57 -6.18 -1.64
C VAL A 69 -13.97 -7.45 -1.04
N ALA A 70 -14.76 -8.31 -0.39
CA ALA A 70 -14.27 -9.57 0.17
C ALA A 70 -13.74 -10.52 -0.90
N VAL A 71 -14.52 -10.76 -1.96
CA VAL A 71 -14.13 -11.58 -3.11
C VAL A 71 -12.87 -11.02 -3.76
N TRP A 72 -12.73 -9.69 -3.86
CA TRP A 72 -11.49 -9.08 -4.36
C TRP A 72 -10.30 -9.28 -3.42
N SER A 73 -10.46 -9.02 -2.12
CA SER A 73 -9.39 -9.14 -1.12
C SER A 73 -8.82 -10.56 -1.01
N VAL A 74 -9.60 -11.59 -1.36
CA VAL A 74 -9.11 -12.99 -1.45
C VAL A 74 -9.01 -13.52 -2.89
N MET A 75 -9.10 -12.66 -3.91
CA MET A 75 -9.14 -13.10 -5.32
C MET A 75 -7.94 -13.96 -5.70
N ILE A 76 -6.73 -13.56 -5.29
CA ILE A 76 -5.49 -14.33 -5.50
C ILE A 76 -5.55 -15.72 -4.84
N VAL A 77 -6.21 -15.85 -3.68
CA VAL A 77 -6.40 -17.13 -3.00
C VAL A 77 -7.42 -17.98 -3.75
N ILE A 78 -8.56 -17.40 -4.14
CA ILE A 78 -9.60 -18.08 -4.94
C ILE A 78 -8.99 -18.66 -6.23
N THR A 79 -8.25 -17.85 -6.99
CA THR A 79 -7.62 -18.29 -8.24
C THR A 79 -6.53 -19.33 -8.02
N THR A 80 -5.75 -19.22 -6.93
CA THR A 80 -4.71 -20.22 -6.59
C THR A 80 -5.34 -21.54 -6.17
N CYS A 81 -6.38 -21.52 -5.34
CA CYS A 81 -7.12 -22.73 -4.97
C CYS A 81 -7.80 -23.37 -6.18
N ALA A 82 -8.37 -22.58 -7.09
CA ALA A 82 -8.94 -23.09 -8.35
C ALA A 82 -7.85 -23.76 -9.22
N TRP A 83 -6.68 -23.14 -9.37
CA TRP A 83 -5.54 -23.73 -10.08
C TRP A 83 -5.09 -25.07 -9.48
N LEU A 84 -4.92 -25.12 -8.15
CA LEU A 84 -4.54 -26.34 -7.44
C LEU A 84 -5.61 -27.45 -7.52
N LEU A 85 -6.89 -27.08 -7.47
CA LEU A 85 -8.00 -28.02 -7.62
C LEU A 85 -8.05 -28.62 -9.04
N LEU A 86 -7.87 -27.81 -10.08
CA LEU A 86 -7.79 -28.33 -11.45
C LEU A 86 -6.53 -29.19 -11.66
N LEU A 87 -5.40 -28.83 -11.05
CA LEU A 87 -4.20 -29.68 -11.03
C LEU A 87 -4.40 -31.01 -10.30
N SER A 88 -5.34 -31.14 -9.35
CA SER A 88 -5.67 -32.44 -8.74
C SER A 88 -6.46 -33.39 -9.65
N ILE A 89 -6.79 -32.98 -10.89
CA ILE A 89 -7.55 -33.76 -11.88
C ILE A 89 -6.60 -34.11 -13.06
N PRO A 90 -5.97 -35.30 -13.08
CA PRO A 90 -4.96 -35.66 -14.09
C PRO A 90 -5.39 -35.51 -15.55
N PRO A 91 -6.65 -35.82 -15.95
CA PRO A 91 -7.12 -35.58 -17.32
C PRO A 91 -7.02 -34.12 -17.81
N LEU A 92 -6.95 -33.13 -16.90
CA LEU A 92 -6.81 -31.72 -17.27
C LEU A 92 -5.35 -31.29 -17.50
N TRP A 93 -4.37 -32.10 -17.10
CA TRP A 93 -2.95 -31.73 -17.14
C TRP A 93 -2.43 -31.29 -18.51
N PRO A 94 -2.81 -31.88 -19.66
CA PRO A 94 -2.38 -31.39 -20.96
C PRO A 94 -2.81 -29.94 -21.22
N VAL A 95 -4.06 -29.60 -20.87
CA VAL A 95 -4.63 -28.25 -21.06
C VAL A 95 -4.00 -27.25 -20.08
N LEU A 96 -3.85 -27.63 -18.81
CA LEU A 96 -3.22 -26.79 -17.79
C LEU A 96 -1.74 -26.56 -18.09
N GLY A 97 -1.02 -27.58 -18.58
CA GLY A 97 0.37 -27.49 -19.01
C GLY A 97 0.55 -26.54 -20.19
N VAL A 98 -0.29 -26.66 -21.24
CA VAL A 98 -0.29 -25.74 -22.38
C VAL A 98 -0.58 -24.30 -21.93
N TYR A 99 -1.61 -24.09 -21.11
CA TYR A 99 -1.92 -22.77 -20.55
C TYR A 99 -0.75 -22.19 -19.73
N TYR A 100 -0.12 -22.98 -18.87
CA TYR A 100 0.98 -22.52 -18.03
C TYR A 100 2.22 -22.18 -18.85
N ILE A 101 2.61 -23.02 -19.81
CA ILE A 101 3.73 -22.76 -20.71
C ILE A 101 3.48 -21.48 -21.51
N TRP A 102 2.29 -21.34 -22.10
CA TRP A 102 1.89 -20.13 -22.81
C TRP A 102 1.94 -18.88 -21.90
N ALA A 103 1.30 -18.93 -20.74
CA ALA A 103 1.20 -17.82 -19.79
C ALA A 103 2.55 -17.38 -19.20
N ARG A 104 3.56 -18.27 -19.17
CA ARG A 104 4.88 -18.01 -18.59
C ARG A 104 5.97 -17.67 -19.60
N PHE A 105 5.90 -18.18 -20.83
CA PHE A 105 6.98 -18.07 -21.81
C PHE A 105 6.58 -17.45 -23.15
N ILE A 106 5.29 -17.34 -23.47
CA ILE A 106 4.79 -16.82 -24.76
C ILE A 106 3.99 -15.53 -24.56
N ASP A 107 3.24 -15.41 -23.47
CA ASP A 107 2.29 -14.32 -23.25
C ASP A 107 2.93 -13.02 -22.72
N GLU A 108 3.24 -12.12 -23.66
CA GLU A 108 3.77 -10.78 -23.38
C GLU A 108 2.69 -9.74 -22.95
N ALA A 109 1.40 -10.10 -22.88
CA ALA A 109 0.34 -9.13 -22.57
C ALA A 109 0.58 -8.29 -21.29
N PRO A 110 1.15 -8.81 -20.18
CA PRO A 110 1.52 -8.00 -19.01
C PRO A 110 2.44 -6.81 -19.30
N GLU A 111 3.20 -6.85 -20.40
CA GLU A 111 4.14 -5.80 -20.80
C GLU A 111 3.75 -5.06 -22.09
N LYS A 112 2.58 -5.36 -22.68
CA LYS A 112 2.12 -4.78 -23.95
C LYS A 112 0.68 -4.22 -23.87
N GLY A 113 0.27 -3.69 -22.71
CA GLY A 113 -1.05 -3.05 -22.51
C GLY A 113 -2.17 -4.00 -22.05
N GLY A 114 -1.87 -5.25 -21.71
CA GLY A 114 -2.82 -6.17 -21.09
C GLY A 114 -3.88 -6.73 -22.05
N ARG A 115 -5.04 -7.11 -21.50
CA ARG A 115 -6.21 -7.64 -22.24
C ARG A 115 -7.51 -6.95 -21.81
N ARG A 116 -7.52 -5.62 -21.85
CA ARG A 116 -8.58 -4.75 -21.29
C ARG A 116 -9.99 -5.14 -21.80
N TRP A 117 -10.75 -5.87 -20.97
CA TRP A 117 -12.10 -6.33 -21.31
C TRP A 117 -13.15 -5.33 -20.80
N LYS A 118 -13.78 -4.59 -21.72
CA LYS A 118 -14.75 -3.52 -21.41
C LYS A 118 -15.89 -4.00 -20.50
N TRP A 119 -16.47 -5.18 -20.78
CA TRP A 119 -17.56 -5.75 -19.99
C TRP A 119 -17.15 -6.03 -18.54
N TRP A 120 -15.99 -6.67 -18.34
CA TRP A 120 -15.50 -6.99 -17.00
C TRP A 120 -15.28 -5.71 -16.17
N ARG A 121 -14.61 -4.71 -16.76
CA ARG A 121 -14.30 -3.42 -16.12
C ARG A 121 -15.52 -2.55 -15.83
N GLY A 122 -16.57 -2.65 -16.65
CA GLY A 122 -17.85 -1.97 -16.47
C GLY A 122 -18.88 -2.72 -15.62
N SER A 123 -18.55 -3.92 -15.15
CA SER A 123 -19.49 -4.81 -14.46
C SER A 123 -20.02 -4.25 -13.13
N ILE A 124 -21.20 -4.72 -12.72
CA ILE A 124 -21.85 -4.31 -11.47
C ILE A 124 -21.00 -4.64 -10.23
N PHE A 125 -20.11 -5.64 -10.31
CA PHE A 125 -19.14 -6.00 -9.28
C PHE A 125 -18.28 -4.79 -8.88
N TRP A 126 -17.72 -4.07 -9.86
CA TRP A 126 -16.88 -2.90 -9.59
C TRP A 126 -17.67 -1.70 -9.07
N LYS A 127 -18.94 -1.54 -9.48
CA LYS A 127 -19.84 -0.53 -8.90
C LYS A 127 -20.12 -0.82 -7.42
N TYR A 128 -20.27 -2.10 -7.02
CA TYR A 128 -20.37 -2.46 -5.61
C TYR A 128 -19.04 -2.30 -4.86
N PHE A 129 -17.90 -2.62 -5.49
CA PHE A 129 -16.57 -2.38 -4.94
C PHE A 129 -16.33 -0.89 -4.65
N ALA A 130 -16.48 -0.01 -5.63
CA ALA A 130 -16.29 1.44 -5.45
C ALA A 130 -17.27 2.02 -4.41
N ALA A 131 -18.55 1.62 -4.47
CA ALA A 131 -19.57 2.06 -3.53
C ALA A 131 -19.43 1.45 -2.12
N TYR A 132 -18.48 0.54 -1.88
CA TYR A 132 -18.07 0.18 -0.52
C TYR A 132 -17.30 1.34 0.13
N TYR A 133 -16.37 1.96 -0.60
CA TYR A 133 -15.50 3.07 -0.15
C TYR A 133 -16.03 4.48 -0.44
N PRO A 134 -17.33 4.64 -0.75
CA PRO A 134 -17.82 5.74 -1.60
C PRO A 134 -16.78 6.34 -2.59
N ALA A 135 -16.04 5.50 -3.32
CA ALA A 135 -14.89 5.93 -4.10
C ALA A 135 -15.30 6.85 -5.25
N SER A 136 -14.60 7.96 -5.40
CA SER A 136 -14.77 8.94 -6.48
C SER A 136 -13.45 9.63 -6.81
N PHE A 137 -13.46 10.49 -7.83
CA PHE A 137 -12.35 11.40 -8.11
C PHE A 137 -12.84 12.82 -8.39
N LEU A 138 -11.96 13.79 -8.22
CA LEU A 138 -12.10 15.16 -8.69
C LEU A 138 -11.15 15.37 -9.87
N LYS A 139 -11.60 16.08 -10.89
CA LYS A 139 -10.83 16.47 -12.07
C LYS A 139 -10.56 17.97 -12.00
N GLU A 140 -9.30 18.38 -11.87
CA GLU A 140 -8.92 19.81 -11.82
C GLU A 140 -8.49 20.39 -13.18
N ALA A 141 -8.24 19.54 -14.18
CA ALA A 141 -7.86 19.95 -15.53
C ALA A 141 -8.42 19.01 -16.60
N ASP A 142 -8.67 19.54 -17.80
CA ASP A 142 -8.81 18.73 -19.00
C ASP A 142 -7.46 18.20 -19.44
N LEU A 143 -7.45 16.95 -19.93
CA LEU A 143 -6.28 16.27 -20.45
C LEU A 143 -6.57 15.91 -21.92
N PRO A 144 -5.97 16.59 -22.91
CA PRO A 144 -6.18 16.27 -24.32
C PRO A 144 -5.62 14.89 -24.68
N ALA A 145 -6.35 14.10 -25.45
CA ALA A 145 -5.90 12.77 -25.89
C ALA A 145 -4.88 12.81 -27.05
N ASP A 146 -4.18 13.93 -27.24
CA ASP A 146 -3.17 14.16 -28.28
C ASP A 146 -1.76 13.68 -27.90
N ARG A 147 -1.57 13.29 -26.63
CA ARG A 147 -0.27 12.91 -26.04
C ARG A 147 -0.39 11.74 -25.05
N PRO A 148 0.72 11.08 -24.68
CA PRO A 148 0.74 10.10 -23.61
C PRO A 148 0.76 10.74 -22.21
N TYR A 149 0.39 9.99 -21.17
CA TYR A 149 0.38 10.47 -19.78
C TYR A 149 0.97 9.49 -18.76
N VAL A 150 1.62 10.03 -17.73
CA VAL A 150 2.03 9.29 -16.53
C VAL A 150 1.30 9.84 -15.31
N PHE A 151 0.31 9.10 -14.81
CA PHE A 151 -0.38 9.41 -13.57
C PHE A 151 0.42 8.88 -12.38
N GLY A 152 0.89 9.77 -11.51
CA GLY A 152 1.57 9.40 -10.27
C GLY A 152 0.59 9.41 -9.09
N TYR A 153 0.27 8.24 -8.56
CA TYR A 153 -0.75 8.06 -7.51
C TYR A 153 -0.14 8.03 -6.12
N HIS A 154 -0.69 8.86 -5.23
CA HIS A 154 -0.30 9.03 -3.84
C HIS A 154 -1.53 9.17 -2.92
N PRO A 155 -1.44 8.81 -1.63
CA PRO A 155 -0.53 7.81 -1.11
C PRO A 155 -0.90 6.42 -1.67
N HIS A 156 -0.01 5.46 -1.53
CA HIS A 156 -0.21 4.07 -1.91
C HIS A 156 -1.25 3.37 -1.02
N GLY A 157 -1.37 3.80 0.25
CA GLY A 157 -2.04 3.01 1.28
C GLY A 157 -1.34 1.67 1.51
N ILE A 158 -1.96 0.79 2.29
CA ILE A 158 -1.49 -0.59 2.41
C ILE A 158 -1.72 -1.35 1.09
N ILE A 159 -2.86 -1.10 0.44
CA ILE A 159 -3.26 -1.61 -0.87
C ILE A 159 -4.00 -0.46 -1.57
N GLY A 160 -3.58 -0.07 -2.78
CA GLY A 160 -4.16 1.07 -3.52
C GLY A 160 -5.53 0.75 -4.13
N MET A 161 -6.58 0.79 -3.30
CA MET A 161 -7.95 0.44 -3.66
C MET A 161 -8.65 1.57 -4.43
N GLY A 162 -8.35 2.84 -4.11
CA GLY A 162 -8.80 3.98 -4.91
C GLY A 162 -8.17 4.00 -6.30
N ALA A 163 -6.90 3.61 -6.40
CA ALA A 163 -6.19 3.49 -7.68
C ALA A 163 -6.82 2.39 -8.55
N LEU A 164 -7.14 1.23 -7.96
CA LEU A 164 -7.88 0.18 -8.66
C LEU A 164 -9.27 0.65 -9.11
N ALA A 165 -10.07 1.21 -8.19
CA ALA A 165 -11.41 1.69 -8.50
C ALA A 165 -11.41 2.70 -9.66
N THR A 166 -10.43 3.61 -9.69
CA THR A 166 -10.39 4.72 -10.64
C THR A 166 -9.73 4.37 -11.98
N PHE A 167 -8.57 3.70 -11.97
CA PHE A 167 -7.78 3.52 -13.20
C PHE A 167 -7.93 2.13 -13.82
N ALA A 168 -8.29 1.10 -13.04
CA ALA A 168 -8.48 -0.27 -13.54
C ALA A 168 -9.93 -0.60 -13.92
N THR A 169 -10.93 0.14 -13.42
CA THR A 169 -12.37 -0.12 -13.64
C THR A 169 -13.08 1.09 -14.25
N GLU A 170 -14.36 0.95 -14.61
CA GLU A 170 -15.22 2.09 -14.97
C GLU A 170 -16.11 2.56 -13.81
N ALA A 171 -15.88 2.07 -12.59
CA ALA A 171 -16.82 2.27 -11.47
C ALA A 171 -16.91 3.72 -10.98
N THR A 172 -15.85 4.51 -11.13
CA THR A 172 -15.83 5.95 -10.81
C THR A 172 -16.07 6.86 -12.02
N GLY A 173 -16.09 6.31 -13.25
CA GLY A 173 -16.35 7.05 -14.48
C GLY A 173 -15.13 7.66 -15.18
N PHE A 174 -13.90 7.17 -14.96
CA PHE A 174 -12.68 7.75 -15.55
C PHE A 174 -12.77 7.99 -17.06
N SER A 175 -13.17 6.98 -17.85
CA SER A 175 -13.21 7.09 -19.32
C SER A 175 -14.27 8.08 -19.83
N GLN A 176 -15.20 8.51 -18.97
CA GLN A 176 -16.21 9.53 -19.27
C GLN A 176 -15.66 10.94 -19.01
N ALA A 177 -14.84 11.11 -17.97
CA ALA A 177 -14.21 12.39 -17.64
C ALA A 177 -12.97 12.70 -18.49
N PHE A 178 -12.28 11.66 -18.98
CA PHE A 178 -11.09 11.76 -19.82
C PHE A 178 -11.27 10.94 -21.12
N PRO A 179 -12.16 11.39 -22.03
CA PRO A 179 -12.43 10.69 -23.28
C PRO A 179 -11.15 10.60 -24.12
N GLY A 180 -10.91 9.43 -24.71
CA GLY A 180 -9.71 9.15 -25.51
C GLY A 180 -8.47 8.73 -24.69
N ILE A 181 -8.45 8.94 -23.37
CA ILE A 181 -7.34 8.47 -22.52
C ILE A 181 -7.59 7.03 -22.06
N VAL A 182 -6.61 6.16 -22.28
CA VAL A 182 -6.63 4.73 -21.93
C VAL A 182 -5.62 4.49 -20.80
N PRO A 183 -6.04 4.55 -19.52
CA PRO A 183 -5.15 4.33 -18.39
C PRO A 183 -4.88 2.84 -18.18
N HIS A 184 -3.62 2.52 -17.86
CA HIS A 184 -3.18 1.23 -17.39
C HIS A 184 -2.61 1.36 -15.96
N LEU A 185 -3.36 0.91 -14.96
CA LEU A 185 -2.83 0.78 -13.61
C LEU A 185 -1.71 -0.26 -13.60
N LEU A 186 -0.57 0.08 -13.01
CA LEU A 186 0.60 -0.79 -12.99
C LEU A 186 0.79 -1.45 -11.62
N THR A 187 1.19 -2.72 -11.62
CA THR A 187 1.40 -3.53 -10.42
C THR A 187 2.65 -4.41 -10.52
N LEU A 188 3.02 -5.06 -9.41
CA LEU A 188 4.19 -5.94 -9.32
C LEU A 188 4.15 -7.04 -10.39
N THR A 189 5.27 -7.23 -11.10
CA THR A 189 5.41 -8.23 -12.17
C THR A 189 5.07 -9.65 -11.70
N THR A 190 5.36 -9.98 -10.43
CA THR A 190 5.05 -11.27 -9.79
C THR A 190 3.56 -11.63 -9.83
N ASN A 191 2.66 -10.64 -9.82
CA ASN A 191 1.22 -10.89 -9.92
C ASN A 191 0.83 -11.60 -11.23
N PHE A 192 1.59 -11.39 -12.31
CA PHE A 192 1.35 -12.00 -13.61
C PHE A 192 1.95 -13.41 -13.76
N GLN A 193 2.70 -13.87 -12.75
CA GLN A 193 3.19 -15.24 -12.67
C GLN A 193 2.17 -16.19 -12.02
N MET A 194 1.16 -15.64 -11.34
CA MET A 194 0.10 -16.42 -10.66
C MET A 194 -0.98 -16.86 -11.65
N PRO A 195 -1.20 -18.18 -11.85
CA PRO A 195 -2.26 -18.71 -12.71
C PRO A 195 -3.64 -18.15 -12.38
N PHE A 196 -4.42 -17.88 -13.42
CA PHE A 196 -5.75 -17.24 -13.42
C PHE A 196 -5.84 -15.83 -12.81
N TYR A 197 -5.14 -15.53 -11.71
CA TYR A 197 -5.08 -14.18 -11.13
C TYR A 197 -4.52 -13.16 -12.14
N ARG A 198 -3.48 -13.56 -12.87
CA ARG A 198 -2.93 -12.79 -13.99
C ARG A 198 -4.01 -12.40 -15.00
N ASP A 199 -4.93 -13.29 -15.32
CA ASP A 199 -5.92 -13.06 -16.38
C ASP A 199 -7.06 -12.16 -15.89
N VAL A 200 -7.41 -12.23 -14.60
CA VAL A 200 -8.30 -11.26 -13.93
C VAL A 200 -7.71 -9.84 -13.98
N LEU A 201 -6.40 -9.69 -13.72
CA LEU A 201 -5.70 -8.40 -13.82
C LEU A 201 -5.60 -7.90 -15.27
N LEU A 202 -5.23 -8.77 -16.21
CA LEU A 202 -5.13 -8.43 -17.63
C LEU A 202 -6.50 -8.03 -18.20
N ALA A 203 -7.59 -8.69 -17.78
CA ALA A 203 -8.95 -8.31 -18.13
C ALA A 203 -9.35 -6.91 -17.59
N LEU A 204 -8.75 -6.46 -16.49
CA LEU A 204 -8.88 -5.08 -16.00
C LEU A 204 -7.99 -4.08 -16.75
N GLY A 205 -7.12 -4.53 -17.65
CA GLY A 205 -6.10 -3.70 -18.28
C GLY A 205 -4.93 -3.35 -17.35
N VAL A 206 -4.84 -3.99 -16.18
CA VAL A 206 -3.73 -3.83 -15.25
C VAL A 206 -2.49 -4.49 -15.85
N CYS A 207 -1.35 -3.80 -15.81
CA CYS A 207 -0.10 -4.23 -16.45
C CYS A 207 1.06 -4.28 -15.45
N SER A 208 2.20 -4.81 -15.89
CA SER A 208 3.46 -4.84 -15.13
C SER A 208 4.00 -3.43 -14.92
N VAL A 209 4.55 -3.14 -13.74
CA VAL A 209 5.29 -1.90 -13.43
C VAL A 209 6.76 -1.95 -13.90
N SER A 210 7.14 -2.97 -14.68
CA SER A 210 8.47 -3.06 -15.29
C SER A 210 8.73 -1.89 -16.25
N LYS A 211 9.99 -1.44 -16.34
CA LYS A 211 10.37 -0.36 -17.27
C LYS A 211 9.98 -0.69 -18.72
N GLN A 212 10.07 -1.97 -19.12
CA GLN A 212 9.69 -2.42 -20.45
C GLN A 212 8.18 -2.23 -20.71
N SER A 213 7.34 -2.70 -19.78
CA SER A 213 5.88 -2.51 -19.83
C SER A 213 5.50 -1.03 -19.92
N CYS A 214 6.04 -0.22 -19.01
CA CYS A 214 5.89 1.23 -19.01
C CYS A 214 6.24 1.87 -20.37
N SER A 215 7.40 1.52 -20.93
CA SER A 215 7.88 2.06 -22.21
C SER A 215 7.03 1.60 -23.39
N ASN A 216 6.62 0.33 -23.41
CA ASN A 216 5.76 -0.22 -24.46
C ASN A 216 4.39 0.46 -24.50
N ILE A 217 3.77 0.71 -23.34
CA ILE A 217 2.47 1.38 -23.25
C ILE A 217 2.58 2.83 -23.70
N LEU A 218 3.56 3.60 -23.21
CA LEU A 218 3.73 5.01 -23.58
C LEU A 218 4.13 5.19 -25.05
N LYS A 219 4.85 4.23 -25.65
CA LYS A 219 5.15 4.20 -27.10
C LYS A 219 3.93 4.01 -28.00
N ALA A 220 2.76 3.63 -27.46
CA ALA A 220 1.52 3.64 -28.23
C ALA A 220 1.06 5.07 -28.60
N GLY A 221 1.59 6.10 -27.92
CA GLY A 221 1.45 7.50 -28.33
C GLY A 221 0.18 8.17 -27.79
N PRO A 222 -0.50 9.02 -28.58
CA PRO A 222 -1.66 9.81 -28.17
C PRO A 222 -2.74 9.01 -27.42
N GLY A 223 -3.17 9.50 -26.26
CA GLY A 223 -4.19 8.88 -25.43
C GLY A 223 -3.72 7.66 -24.62
N SER A 224 -2.51 7.15 -24.82
CA SER A 224 -1.96 6.09 -23.96
C SER A 224 -1.59 6.64 -22.58
N ALA A 225 -1.91 5.91 -21.51
CA ALA A 225 -1.55 6.36 -20.17
C ALA A 225 -1.20 5.21 -19.24
N ILE A 226 -0.28 5.47 -18.31
CA ILE A 226 0.02 4.56 -17.20
C ILE A 226 -0.28 5.23 -15.86
N THR A 227 -0.64 4.43 -14.86
CA THR A 227 -0.79 4.88 -13.47
C THR A 227 0.16 4.11 -12.58
N ILE A 228 1.10 4.81 -11.96
CA ILE A 228 2.10 4.25 -11.05
C ILE A 228 1.75 4.69 -9.63
N VAL A 229 1.60 3.73 -8.72
CA VAL A 229 1.44 4.01 -7.29
C VAL A 229 2.83 4.18 -6.66
N VAL A 230 3.33 5.42 -6.65
CA VAL A 230 4.76 5.76 -6.63
C VAL A 230 5.49 5.28 -5.36
N GLY A 231 4.86 5.40 -4.20
CA GLY A 231 5.48 5.04 -2.92
C GLY A 231 5.84 3.54 -2.81
N GLY A 232 5.04 2.69 -3.45
CA GLY A 232 5.19 1.23 -3.44
C GLY A 232 5.20 0.63 -2.03
N ALA A 233 5.81 -0.56 -1.92
CA ALA A 233 5.93 -1.30 -0.66
C ALA A 233 6.67 -0.56 0.48
N ALA A 234 7.42 0.50 0.19
CA ALA A 234 8.06 1.32 1.22
C ALA A 234 7.02 2.20 1.93
N GLU A 235 6.14 2.85 1.17
CA GLU A 235 5.05 3.68 1.70
C GLU A 235 3.94 2.83 2.33
N SER A 236 3.67 1.64 1.78
CA SER A 236 2.73 0.68 2.38
C SER A 236 3.13 0.26 3.80
N LEU A 237 4.42 0.29 4.14
CA LEU A 237 4.96 0.00 5.47
C LEU A 237 4.91 1.18 6.46
N SER A 238 4.43 2.35 6.03
CA SER A 238 4.22 3.53 6.89
C SER A 238 2.83 4.14 6.69
N ALA A 239 1.90 3.38 6.12
CA ALA A 239 0.53 3.81 5.86
C ALA A 239 -0.30 3.70 7.15
N HIS A 240 -0.43 4.83 7.85
CA HIS A 240 -1.23 4.95 9.07
C HIS A 240 -2.44 5.88 8.83
N PRO A 241 -3.61 5.57 9.41
CA PRO A 241 -4.78 6.45 9.34
C PRO A 241 -4.46 7.87 9.80
N GLY A 242 -5.02 8.86 9.09
CA GLY A 242 -4.82 10.27 9.37
C GLY A 242 -3.41 10.83 9.05
N THR A 243 -2.50 10.07 8.44
CA THR A 243 -1.22 10.60 7.94
C THR A 243 -1.12 10.56 6.42
N ALA A 244 -0.27 11.43 5.87
CA ALA A 244 0.05 11.50 4.45
C ALA A 244 1.57 11.60 4.28
N ASP A 245 2.27 10.49 4.51
CA ASP A 245 3.73 10.39 4.36
C ASP A 245 4.07 9.81 2.99
N LEU A 246 4.59 10.62 2.07
CA LEU A 246 4.84 10.24 0.68
C LEU A 246 6.31 9.90 0.42
N THR A 247 6.58 8.65 0.07
CA THR A 247 7.90 8.14 -0.33
C THR A 247 8.18 8.57 -1.76
N LEU A 248 8.78 9.76 -1.93
CA LEU A 248 8.87 10.42 -3.24
C LEU A 248 10.23 11.09 -3.52
N ARG A 249 10.99 11.55 -2.51
CA ARG A 249 12.21 12.35 -2.76
C ARG A 249 13.25 11.59 -3.59
N LYS A 250 13.41 10.27 -3.39
CA LYS A 250 14.35 9.42 -4.15
C LYS A 250 13.68 8.67 -5.31
N ARG A 251 12.36 8.84 -5.54
CA ARG A 251 11.58 8.10 -6.56
C ARG A 251 11.60 8.75 -7.95
N LEU A 252 12.78 9.05 -8.49
CA LEU A 252 12.92 9.74 -9.79
C LEU A 252 12.55 8.90 -11.04
N GLY A 253 12.28 7.59 -10.88
CA GLY A 253 12.13 6.67 -12.01
C GLY A 253 10.95 6.96 -12.93
N PHE A 254 9.78 7.30 -12.37
CA PHE A 254 8.57 7.60 -13.16
C PHE A 254 8.67 8.96 -13.88
N ILE A 255 9.38 9.92 -13.28
CA ILE A 255 9.66 11.23 -13.88
C ILE A 255 10.61 11.09 -15.07
N LYS A 256 11.70 10.32 -14.90
CA LYS A 256 12.62 9.98 -16.01
C LYS A 256 11.88 9.32 -17.17
N LEU A 257 10.99 8.38 -16.86
CA LEU A 257 10.17 7.69 -17.86
C LEU A 257 9.21 8.66 -18.58
N ALA A 258 8.55 9.55 -17.85
CA ALA A 258 7.67 10.58 -18.41
C ALA A 258 8.41 11.45 -19.43
N ILE A 259 9.57 11.99 -19.04
CA ILE A 259 10.44 12.79 -19.91
C ILE A 259 10.95 11.98 -21.12
N GLN A 260 11.35 10.72 -20.93
CA GLN A 260 11.81 9.84 -22.03
C GLN A 260 10.74 9.55 -23.10
N HIS A 261 9.47 9.73 -22.78
CA HIS A 261 8.35 9.42 -23.67
C HIS A 261 7.51 10.64 -24.07
N GLY A 262 7.90 11.86 -23.68
CA GLY A 262 7.09 13.06 -23.91
C GLY A 262 5.70 12.96 -23.26
N ALA A 263 5.60 12.21 -22.16
CA ALA A 263 4.34 11.89 -21.51
C ALA A 263 4.10 12.83 -20.35
N ASP A 264 3.05 13.65 -20.44
CA ASP A 264 2.77 14.68 -19.44
C ASP A 264 2.48 14.03 -18.08
N LEU A 265 3.08 14.61 -17.04
CA LEU A 265 3.09 14.01 -15.71
C LEU A 265 1.93 14.57 -14.88
N VAL A 266 1.01 13.70 -14.44
CA VAL A 266 -0.21 14.11 -13.73
C VAL A 266 -0.12 13.63 -12.27
N PRO A 267 0.03 14.55 -11.30
CA PRO A 267 -0.05 14.21 -9.88
C PRO A 267 -1.48 13.82 -9.50
N VAL A 268 -1.62 12.72 -8.74
CA VAL A 268 -2.91 12.26 -8.22
C VAL A 268 -2.80 12.04 -6.71
N PHE A 269 -3.61 12.76 -5.94
CA PHE A 269 -3.64 12.66 -4.47
C PHE A 269 -4.97 12.07 -3.98
N SER A 270 -4.92 10.95 -3.26
CA SER A 270 -6.04 10.18 -2.76
C SER A 270 -6.27 10.41 -1.26
N PHE A 271 -7.30 11.18 -0.95
CA PHE A 271 -7.76 11.34 0.43
C PHE A 271 -8.48 10.07 0.90
N GLY A 272 -8.15 9.62 2.11
CA GLY A 272 -8.78 8.46 2.76
C GLY A 272 -8.16 7.09 2.44
N GLU A 273 -7.20 7.00 1.50
CA GLU A 273 -6.55 5.73 1.14
C GLU A 273 -5.83 5.07 2.34
N ASN A 274 -5.15 5.87 3.18
CA ASN A 274 -4.48 5.39 4.39
C ASN A 274 -5.46 5.01 5.52
N ASP A 275 -6.72 5.43 5.45
CA ASP A 275 -7.72 5.20 6.51
C ASP A 275 -8.46 3.85 6.36
N ILE A 276 -8.30 3.15 5.23
CA ILE A 276 -9.01 1.89 4.96
C ILE A 276 -8.42 0.69 5.72
N TYR A 277 -7.31 0.85 6.43
CA TYR A 277 -6.70 -0.20 7.26
C TYR A 277 -5.99 0.41 8.47
N GLN A 278 -5.84 -0.37 9.54
CA GLN A 278 -4.95 -0.06 10.66
C GLN A 278 -3.71 -0.95 10.54
N GLN A 279 -2.55 -0.32 10.31
CA GLN A 279 -1.26 -0.98 10.38
C GLN A 279 -0.91 -1.28 11.84
N MET A 280 -0.45 -2.50 12.12
CA MET A 280 0.05 -2.84 13.45
C MET A 280 1.30 -2.00 13.78
N PRO A 281 1.52 -1.61 15.05
CA PRO A 281 2.71 -0.85 15.44
C PRO A 281 4.00 -1.55 15.00
N ASN A 282 4.71 -0.93 14.06
CA ASN A 282 5.88 -1.47 13.38
C ASN A 282 7.10 -0.55 13.55
N GLU A 283 7.20 0.07 14.73
CA GLU A 283 8.23 1.06 15.06
C GLU A 283 9.65 0.55 14.80
N LYS A 284 10.54 1.47 14.40
CA LYS A 284 11.94 1.19 14.11
C LYS A 284 12.63 0.62 15.35
N GLY A 285 12.97 -0.67 15.29
CA GLY A 285 13.62 -1.41 16.37
C GLY A 285 12.90 -2.71 16.74
N THR A 286 11.58 -2.77 16.51
CA THR A 286 10.74 -3.96 16.75
C THR A 286 11.20 -5.18 15.93
N LEU A 287 10.90 -6.38 16.43
CA LEU A 287 11.15 -7.63 15.68
C LEU A 287 10.33 -7.68 14.38
N VAL A 288 9.10 -7.16 14.41
CA VAL A 288 8.20 -7.03 13.25
C VAL A 288 8.85 -6.19 12.15
N TYR A 289 9.35 -5.00 12.48
CA TYR A 289 10.06 -4.14 11.54
C TYR A 289 11.28 -4.82 10.91
N ARG A 290 12.11 -5.51 11.72
CA ARG A 290 13.29 -6.25 11.21
C ARG A 290 12.89 -7.37 10.25
N PHE A 291 11.85 -8.13 10.58
CA PHE A 291 11.33 -9.20 9.72
C PHE A 291 10.77 -8.65 8.40
N GLN A 292 9.91 -7.62 8.46
CA GLN A 292 9.34 -6.97 7.28
C GLN A 292 10.43 -6.40 6.35
N ARG A 293 11.45 -5.74 6.90
CA ARG A 293 12.59 -5.22 6.13
C ARG A 293 13.43 -6.31 5.48
N LYS A 294 13.69 -7.43 6.20
CA LYS A 294 14.41 -8.58 5.63
C LYS A 294 13.60 -9.22 4.50
N PHE A 295 12.30 -9.44 4.70
CA PHE A 295 11.41 -9.95 3.67
C PHE A 295 11.36 -9.02 2.44
N GLN A 296 11.23 -7.71 2.66
CA GLN A 296 11.28 -6.69 1.59
C GLN A 296 12.55 -6.78 0.75
N SER A 297 13.72 -6.92 1.39
CA SER A 297 15.01 -7.00 0.68
C SER A 297 15.18 -8.27 -0.16
N ILE A 298 14.47 -9.35 0.18
CA ILE A 298 14.55 -10.63 -0.53
C ILE A 298 13.54 -10.69 -1.68
N PHE A 299 12.30 -10.27 -1.44
CA PHE A 299 11.17 -10.49 -2.36
C PHE A 299 10.72 -9.24 -3.12
N GLY A 300 11.22 -8.06 -2.79
CA GLY A 300 10.83 -6.78 -3.43
C GLY A 300 9.45 -6.26 -3.00
N PHE A 301 8.64 -7.09 -2.35
CA PHE A 301 7.39 -6.73 -1.70
C PHE A 301 7.42 -7.08 -0.21
N THR A 302 6.53 -6.47 0.56
CA THR A 302 6.41 -6.68 2.01
C THR A 302 5.16 -7.46 2.34
N LEU A 303 5.16 -8.16 3.48
CA LEU A 303 3.93 -8.54 4.16
C LEU A 303 3.60 -7.43 5.19
N PRO A 304 2.76 -6.43 4.87
CA PRO A 304 2.29 -5.50 5.88
C PRO A 304 1.44 -6.27 6.89
N PHE A 305 1.76 -6.14 8.19
CA PHE A 305 0.89 -6.63 9.26
C PHE A 305 -0.14 -5.54 9.55
N PHE A 306 -1.38 -5.80 9.13
CA PHE A 306 -2.49 -4.88 9.26
C PHE A 306 -3.74 -5.62 9.70
N HIS A 307 -4.67 -4.88 10.30
CA HIS A 307 -6.04 -5.31 10.47
C HIS A 307 -7.00 -4.27 9.90
N GLY A 308 -8.13 -4.77 9.45
CA GLY A 308 -9.31 -3.97 9.18
C GLY A 308 -10.49 -4.54 9.97
N ARG A 309 -11.63 -4.67 9.30
CA ARG A 309 -12.83 -5.32 9.84
C ARG A 309 -12.86 -6.82 9.51
N GLY A 310 -13.80 -7.53 10.13
CA GLY A 310 -14.24 -8.85 9.68
C GLY A 310 -15.42 -8.77 8.70
N LEU A 311 -15.84 -9.94 8.19
CA LEU A 311 -17.09 -10.08 7.43
C LEU A 311 -18.33 -9.88 8.32
N LEU A 312 -18.25 -10.34 9.58
CA LEU A 312 -19.35 -10.34 10.57
C LEU A 312 -19.13 -9.38 11.75
N ASN A 313 -17.98 -8.70 11.80
CA ASN A 313 -17.64 -7.69 12.82
C ASN A 313 -17.08 -6.42 12.17
N TYR A 314 -16.87 -5.36 12.96
CA TYR A 314 -16.39 -4.05 12.47
C TYR A 314 -14.89 -3.79 12.68
N ASN A 315 -14.18 -4.56 13.50
CA ASN A 315 -12.85 -4.18 14.01
C ASN A 315 -11.77 -5.27 14.03
N MET A 316 -12.09 -6.52 13.64
CA MET A 316 -11.13 -7.63 13.59
C MET A 316 -11.27 -8.45 12.30
N GLY A 317 -10.32 -8.28 11.38
CA GLY A 317 -10.14 -9.14 10.21
C GLY A 317 -9.22 -8.50 9.16
N LEU A 318 -9.18 -9.06 7.94
CA LEU A 318 -8.36 -8.57 6.83
C LEU A 318 -9.14 -7.72 5.81
N MET A 319 -10.44 -7.50 6.05
CA MET A 319 -11.29 -6.71 5.17
C MET A 319 -11.06 -5.20 5.41
N PRO A 320 -10.91 -4.38 4.36
CA PRO A 320 -10.78 -2.92 4.48
C PRO A 320 -11.90 -2.27 5.28
N TYR A 321 -11.60 -1.23 6.06
CA TYR A 321 -12.58 -0.35 6.68
C TYR A 321 -13.38 0.41 5.61
N ARG A 322 -14.64 0.72 5.96
CA ARG A 322 -15.58 1.41 5.08
C ARG A 322 -15.39 2.93 5.16
N LYS A 323 -14.27 3.44 4.68
CA LYS A 323 -13.93 4.88 4.63
C LYS A 323 -14.13 5.44 3.23
N GLN A 324 -14.30 6.76 3.13
CA GLN A 324 -14.40 7.45 1.84
C GLN A 324 -13.03 7.51 1.18
N ILE A 325 -12.95 7.28 -0.14
CA ILE A 325 -11.74 7.54 -0.93
C ILE A 325 -12.05 8.58 -2.02
N ILE A 326 -11.27 9.66 -2.10
CA ILE A 326 -11.39 10.69 -3.14
C ILE A 326 -10.01 10.93 -3.75
N ALA A 327 -9.83 10.52 -5.01
CA ALA A 327 -8.63 10.84 -5.78
C ALA A 327 -8.79 12.21 -6.46
N VAL A 328 -7.97 13.19 -6.11
CA VAL A 328 -7.86 14.45 -6.86
C VAL A 328 -6.84 14.24 -7.98
N ILE A 329 -7.29 14.34 -9.22
CA ILE A 329 -6.46 14.31 -10.43
C ILE A 329 -6.08 15.76 -10.73
N GLY A 330 -4.82 16.08 -10.44
CA GLY A 330 -4.26 17.43 -10.51
C GLY A 330 -3.99 17.91 -11.93
N LYS A 331 -3.31 19.05 -12.01
CA LYS A 331 -2.94 19.68 -13.27
C LYS A 331 -1.75 18.94 -13.91
N PRO A 332 -1.75 18.75 -15.25
CA PRO A 332 -0.63 18.12 -15.94
C PRO A 332 0.61 19.02 -15.89
N ILE A 333 1.76 18.41 -15.63
CA ILE A 333 3.08 19.02 -15.74
C ILE A 333 3.64 18.63 -17.10
N HIS A 334 3.74 19.61 -17.99
CA HIS A 334 4.24 19.39 -19.34
C HIS A 334 5.73 19.04 -19.31
N VAL A 335 6.12 18.01 -20.07
CA VAL A 335 7.52 17.59 -20.20
C VAL A 335 8.00 17.70 -21.65
N HIS A 336 9.21 18.21 -21.85
CA HIS A 336 9.87 18.16 -23.14
C HIS A 336 10.56 16.79 -23.30
N GLN A 337 10.32 16.11 -24.42
CA GLN A 337 10.87 14.76 -24.61
C GLN A 337 12.40 14.79 -24.71
N SER A 338 13.07 13.93 -23.94
CA SER A 338 14.52 13.75 -23.99
C SER A 338 14.88 12.29 -23.72
N ASP A 339 15.60 11.64 -24.64
CA ASP A 339 16.01 10.23 -24.51
C ASP A 339 16.95 9.99 -23.32
N LYS A 340 17.75 11.01 -22.96
CA LYS A 340 18.75 10.95 -21.90
C LYS A 340 18.61 12.19 -21.01
N PRO A 341 17.54 12.29 -20.21
CA PRO A 341 17.30 13.48 -19.41
C PRO A 341 18.36 13.60 -18.32
N THR A 342 18.89 14.80 -18.18
CA THR A 342 19.86 15.17 -17.14
C THR A 342 19.22 15.06 -15.75
N LEU A 343 20.04 14.96 -14.71
CA LEU A 343 19.51 14.98 -13.35
C LEU A 343 18.81 16.31 -13.04
N GLU A 344 19.31 17.44 -13.56
CA GLU A 344 18.73 18.76 -13.34
C GLU A 344 17.32 18.89 -13.93
N GLU A 345 17.10 18.45 -15.17
CA GLU A 345 15.76 18.42 -15.79
C GLU A 345 14.78 17.55 -14.98
N VAL A 346 15.23 16.38 -14.54
CA VAL A 346 14.43 15.45 -13.73
C VAL A 346 14.08 16.06 -12.37
N MET A 347 15.03 16.74 -11.71
CA MET A 347 14.80 17.41 -10.43
C MET A 347 13.89 18.64 -10.58
N LYS A 348 13.98 19.38 -11.71
CA LYS A 348 13.07 20.49 -12.03
C LYS A 348 11.62 20.00 -12.18
N VAL A 349 11.41 18.90 -12.92
CA VAL A 349 10.07 18.28 -13.04
C VAL A 349 9.60 17.68 -11.71
N GLN A 350 10.50 17.07 -10.92
CA GLN A 350 10.17 16.59 -9.57
C GLN A 350 9.69 17.72 -8.66
N LYS A 351 10.33 18.90 -8.72
CA LYS A 351 9.90 20.05 -7.93
C LYS A 351 8.48 20.46 -8.30
N LEU A 352 8.18 20.66 -9.59
CA LEU A 352 6.82 21.00 -10.05
C LEU A 352 5.79 19.94 -9.63
N TYR A 353 6.18 18.67 -9.63
CA TYR A 353 5.35 17.55 -9.19
C TYR A 353 5.05 17.57 -7.68
N ILE A 354 6.05 17.92 -6.87
CA ILE A 354 5.90 18.12 -5.43
C ILE A 354 5.04 19.35 -5.15
N ASP A 355 5.34 20.48 -5.78
CA ASP A 355 4.63 21.76 -5.60
C ASP A 355 3.13 21.60 -5.90
N GLU A 356 2.75 20.82 -6.93
CA GLU A 356 1.35 20.52 -7.28
C GLU A 356 0.69 19.53 -6.30
N LEU A 357 1.38 18.50 -5.80
CA LEU A 357 0.85 17.64 -4.71
C LEU A 357 0.60 18.45 -3.43
N GLU A 358 1.51 19.36 -3.08
CA GLU A 358 1.36 20.25 -1.93
C GLU A 358 0.21 21.25 -2.15
N ARG A 359 0.02 21.76 -3.37
CA ARG A 359 -1.16 22.59 -3.72
C ARG A 359 -2.46 21.80 -3.53
N ILE A 360 -2.56 20.58 -4.07
CA ILE A 360 -3.74 19.71 -3.93
C ILE A 360 -4.03 19.46 -2.45
N TRP A 361 -3.02 19.09 -1.67
CA TRP A 361 -3.16 18.90 -0.23
C TRP A 361 -3.70 20.16 0.46
N ASN A 362 -3.06 21.31 0.26
CA ASN A 362 -3.47 22.57 0.88
C ASN A 362 -4.87 23.04 0.43
N THR A 363 -5.30 22.70 -0.79
CA THR A 363 -6.64 23.04 -1.31
C THR A 363 -7.75 22.21 -0.64
N TYR A 364 -7.51 20.93 -0.35
CA TYR A 364 -8.58 19.98 -0.01
C TYR A 364 -8.47 19.32 1.38
N LYS A 365 -7.36 19.47 2.12
CA LYS A 365 -7.13 18.83 3.42
C LYS A 365 -8.20 19.12 4.47
N ASP A 366 -8.73 20.34 4.52
CA ASP A 366 -9.76 20.72 5.50
C ASP A 366 -11.17 20.21 5.12
N THR A 367 -11.35 19.78 3.87
CA THR A 367 -12.59 19.15 3.40
C THR A 367 -12.52 17.63 3.55
N PHE A 368 -11.43 16.98 3.13
CA PHE A 368 -11.33 15.52 3.03
C PHE A 368 -10.40 14.85 4.05
N ALA A 369 -9.47 15.58 4.67
CA ALA A 369 -8.56 15.11 5.71
C ALA A 369 -8.87 15.75 7.09
N LYS A 370 -10.15 15.82 7.45
CA LYS A 370 -10.63 16.43 8.72
C LYS A 370 -10.09 15.77 9.98
N THR A 371 -9.75 14.48 9.91
CA THR A 371 -9.19 13.68 11.01
C THR A 371 -7.69 13.46 10.86
N ARG A 372 -6.97 14.35 10.17
CA ARG A 372 -5.51 14.25 10.02
C ARG A 372 -4.80 14.43 11.36
N VAL A 373 -3.76 13.63 11.58
CA VAL A 373 -2.88 13.68 12.75
C VAL A 373 -1.68 14.60 12.49
N ARG A 374 -1.26 14.73 11.23
CA ARG A 374 -0.23 15.67 10.78
C ARG A 374 -0.49 16.14 9.35
N GLU A 375 0.21 17.20 8.96
CA GLU A 375 0.25 17.69 7.59
C GLU A 375 0.99 16.70 6.65
N LEU A 376 0.83 16.91 5.34
CA LEU A 376 1.57 16.20 4.29
C LEU A 376 3.08 16.27 4.55
N ASN A 377 3.74 15.12 4.46
CA ASN A 377 5.17 14.97 4.69
C ASN A 377 5.80 14.18 3.55
N ILE A 378 6.71 14.79 2.81
CA ILE A 378 7.41 14.12 1.70
C ILE A 378 8.72 13.53 2.22
N ILE A 379 8.82 12.21 2.22
CA ILE A 379 9.93 11.41 2.75
C ILE A 379 10.78 10.79 1.62
N GLU A 380 11.91 10.20 2.02
CA GLU A 380 12.99 9.69 1.15
C GLU A 380 12.56 8.60 0.15
#